data_AF-A0A520BJX2-F1
#
_entry.id   AF-A0A520BJX2-F1
#
_cell.length_a   1.000
_cell.length_b   1.000
_cell.length_c   1.000
_cell.angle_alpha   90.00
_cell.angle_beta   90.00
_cell.angle_gamma   90.00
#
_symmetry.space_group_name_H-M   'P 1'
#
loop_
_entity.id
_entity.type
_entity.pdbx_description
1 polymer ?
#
loop_
_entity_poly.entity_id
_entity_poly.type
_entity_poly.pdbx_seq_one_letter_code
_entity_poly.pdbx_strand_id
1 'polypeptide(L)'
;MKNIFRLFAISILIFSCTKKTDKDRAIDLVESKYENAEQKLDFKDAKLDSLYNISPKAYADSLSKGHQLDSTLAVLETEIEHLPQAESDSVGLVSAALTKQRYRLLELAKTKPEFLGWTLSRVKIEGVNRESISFNFDKAITQIVE
;
A
#
# COMPACT_ATOMS: atom_id res chain seq x y z
N MET A 1 36.10 -36.95 31.41
CA MET A 1 34.87 -36.14 31.46
C MET A 1 35.02 -34.68 30.97
N LYS A 2 36.14 -34.28 30.33
CA LYS A 2 36.33 -32.91 29.80
C LYS A 2 36.07 -32.77 28.29
N ASN A 3 36.02 -33.88 27.56
CA ASN A 3 35.93 -33.90 26.10
C ASN A 3 34.49 -34.03 25.57
N ILE A 4 33.53 -34.50 26.39
CA ILE A 4 32.13 -34.63 25.99
C ILE A 4 31.41 -33.26 26.05
N PHE A 5 31.80 -32.39 26.99
CA PHE A 5 31.25 -31.03 27.09
C PHE A 5 31.67 -30.10 25.94
N ARG A 6 32.80 -30.38 25.27
CA ARG A 6 33.25 -29.59 24.10
C ARG A 6 32.48 -29.92 22.82
N LEU A 7 31.93 -31.13 22.70
CA LEU A 7 31.15 -31.54 21.54
C LEU A 7 29.72 -30.96 21.54
N PHE A 8 29.17 -30.63 22.71
CA PHE A 8 27.84 -30.02 22.82
C PHE A 8 27.83 -28.53 22.46
N ALA A 9 28.96 -27.82 22.64
CA ALA A 9 29.06 -26.40 22.33
C ALA A 9 29.16 -26.10 20.83
N ILE A 10 29.61 -27.06 20.01
CA ILE A 10 29.78 -26.89 18.56
C ILE A 10 28.47 -27.21 17.79
N SER A 11 27.57 -28.00 18.39
CA SER A 11 26.27 -28.34 17.80
C SER A 11 25.27 -27.18 17.75
N ILE A 12 25.52 -26.08 18.48
CA ILE A 12 24.58 -24.95 18.58
C ILE A 12 24.81 -23.90 17.46
N LEU A 13 25.93 -23.98 16.72
CA LEU A 13 26.26 -23.02 15.66
C LEU A 13 25.63 -23.33 14.28
N ILE A 14 24.82 -24.39 14.17
CA ILE A 14 24.30 -24.86 12.86
C ILE A 14 22.81 -24.53 12.65
N PHE A 15 22.17 -23.70 13.50
CA PHE A 15 20.70 -23.60 13.52
C PHE A 15 20.03 -22.33 12.99
N SER A 16 20.74 -21.41 12.35
CA SER A 16 20.04 -20.29 11.68
C SER A 16 20.69 -19.89 10.37
N CYS A 17 20.64 -20.79 9.38
CA CYS A 17 20.46 -20.34 8.00
C CYS A 17 18.99 -19.88 7.84
N THR A 18 18.61 -18.84 8.59
CA THR A 18 17.31 -18.19 8.42
C THR A 18 17.33 -17.52 7.06
N LYS A 19 16.45 -17.96 6.15
CA LYS A 19 16.26 -17.28 4.87
C LYS A 19 15.96 -15.81 5.17
N LYS A 20 16.73 -14.90 4.57
CA LYS A 20 16.51 -13.46 4.68
C LYS A 20 15.06 -13.15 4.31
N THR A 21 14.39 -12.34 5.12
CA THR A 21 13.04 -11.87 4.79
C THR A 21 13.12 -10.90 3.63
N ASP A 22 11.99 -10.66 2.96
CA ASP A 22 11.91 -9.66 1.92
C ASP A 22 12.27 -8.25 2.42
N LYS A 23 11.98 -7.94 3.69
CA LYS A 23 12.42 -6.69 4.33
C LYS A 23 13.95 -6.65 4.46
N ASP A 24 14.57 -7.74 4.90
CA ASP A 24 16.03 -7.80 5.05
C ASP A 24 16.71 -7.63 3.68
N ARG A 25 16.18 -8.28 2.64
CA ARG A 25 16.68 -8.16 1.27
C ARG A 25 16.57 -6.72 0.74
N ALA A 26 15.46 -6.03 1.03
CA ALA A 26 15.26 -4.64 0.66
C ALA A 26 16.26 -3.71 1.39
N ILE A 27 16.50 -3.96 2.68
CA ILE A 27 17.49 -3.21 3.47
C ILE A 27 18.89 -3.43 2.90
N ASP A 28 19.32 -4.68 2.67
CA ASP A 28 20.65 -4.98 2.11
C ASP A 28 20.88 -4.23 0.78
N LEU A 29 19.85 -4.18 -0.07
CA LEU A 29 19.96 -3.56 -1.38
C LEU A 29 20.04 -2.02 -1.29
N VAL A 30 19.39 -1.42 -0.29
CA VAL A 30 19.57 0.01 0.01
C VAL A 30 20.93 0.25 0.65
N GLU A 31 21.32 -0.52 1.66
CA GLU A 31 22.60 -0.38 2.34
C GLU A 31 23.78 -0.45 1.36
N SER A 32 23.78 -1.42 0.44
CA SER A 32 24.81 -1.54 -0.61
C SER A 32 24.90 -0.33 -1.54
N LYS A 33 23.78 0.37 -1.81
CA LYS A 33 23.76 1.63 -2.58
C LYS A 33 24.35 2.80 -1.80
N TYR A 34 24.28 2.77 -0.46
CA TYR A 34 24.71 3.84 0.44
C TYR A 34 25.99 3.53 1.21
N GLU A 35 26.66 2.40 0.91
CA GLU A 35 27.84 1.95 1.65
C GLU A 35 28.95 3.03 1.69
N ASN A 36 29.17 3.68 0.55
CA ASN A 36 30.15 4.75 0.36
C ASN A 36 29.56 6.17 0.48
N ALA A 37 28.27 6.31 0.81
CA ALA A 37 27.68 7.62 1.00
C ALA A 37 28.16 8.24 2.32
N GLU A 38 28.40 9.56 2.31
CA GLU A 38 28.67 10.33 3.55
C GLU A 38 27.49 10.26 4.52
N GLN A 39 26.29 10.13 3.97
CA GLN A 39 25.04 10.04 4.70
C GLN A 39 24.71 8.58 5.03
N LYS A 40 24.62 8.28 6.33
CA LYS A 40 24.20 6.96 6.83
C LYS A 40 22.69 6.90 7.06
N LEU A 41 22.13 5.70 6.93
CA LEU A 41 20.71 5.43 7.02
C LEU A 41 20.39 4.59 8.25
N ASP A 42 19.27 4.87 8.90
CA ASP A 42 18.72 4.12 10.03
C ASP A 42 17.43 3.40 9.59
N PHE A 43 17.45 2.07 9.70
CA PHE A 43 16.35 1.18 9.31
C PHE A 43 15.52 0.67 10.49
N LYS A 44 15.77 1.13 11.73
CA LYS A 44 15.10 0.63 12.95
C LYS A 44 13.58 0.63 12.84
N ASP A 45 13.02 1.71 12.30
CA ASP A 45 11.57 1.89 12.12
C ASP A 45 11.07 1.51 10.71
N ALA A 46 11.97 1.03 9.84
CA ALA A 46 11.67 0.77 8.45
C ALA A 46 10.55 -0.27 8.29
N LYS A 47 9.70 -0.06 7.29
CA LYS A 47 8.54 -0.92 7.02
C LYS A 47 8.51 -1.29 5.55
N LEU A 48 8.34 -2.58 5.27
CA LEU A 48 8.12 -3.05 3.92
C LEU A 48 6.61 -3.18 3.69
N ASP A 49 6.09 -2.40 2.76
CA ASP A 49 4.69 -2.39 2.37
C ASP A 49 4.55 -2.81 0.90
N SER A 50 3.43 -3.44 0.55
CA SER A 50 3.12 -3.76 -0.84
C SER A 50 2.75 -2.51 -1.62
N LEU A 51 3.35 -2.33 -2.78
CA LEU A 51 3.09 -1.24 -3.71
C LEU A 51 2.09 -1.69 -4.78
N TYR A 52 1.01 -0.93 -4.95
CA TYR A 52 -0.02 -1.16 -5.94
C TYR A 52 -0.27 0.10 -6.77
N ASN A 53 -0.76 -0.07 -8.01
CA ASN A 53 -1.25 1.03 -8.84
C ASN A 53 -2.45 1.78 -8.20
N ILE A 54 -3.31 1.04 -7.50
CA ILE A 54 -4.38 1.51 -6.62
C ILE A 54 -4.43 0.57 -5.42
N SER A 55 -4.55 1.11 -4.21
CA SER A 55 -4.62 0.26 -3.03
C SER A 55 -5.87 -0.65 -3.09
N PRO A 56 -5.77 -1.94 -2.69
CA PRO A 56 -6.93 -2.83 -2.65
C PRO A 56 -8.11 -2.27 -1.84
N LYS A 57 -7.80 -1.54 -0.77
CA LYS A 57 -8.80 -0.86 0.05
C LYS A 57 -9.51 0.25 -0.73
N ALA A 58 -8.77 1.16 -1.37
CA ALA A 58 -9.38 2.25 -2.15
C ALA A 58 -10.24 1.72 -3.30
N TYR A 59 -9.83 0.60 -3.91
CA TYR A 59 -10.62 -0.10 -4.91
C TYR A 59 -11.94 -0.64 -4.33
N ALA A 60 -11.87 -1.38 -3.21
CA ALA A 60 -13.05 -1.93 -2.55
C ALA A 60 -14.01 -0.83 -2.06
N ASP A 61 -13.48 0.26 -1.51
CA ASP A 61 -14.25 1.43 -1.07
C ASP A 61 -14.96 2.10 -2.26
N SER A 62 -14.29 2.18 -3.42
CA SER A 62 -14.89 2.74 -4.65
C SER A 62 -16.04 1.89 -5.18
N LEU A 63 -15.91 0.56 -5.15
CA LEU A 63 -16.99 -0.37 -5.51
C LEU A 63 -18.18 -0.23 -4.56
N SER A 64 -17.92 -0.26 -3.25
CA SER A 64 -18.95 -0.10 -2.22
C SER A 64 -19.70 1.22 -2.39
N LYS A 65 -18.98 2.33 -2.61
CA LYS A 65 -19.59 3.63 -2.84
C LYS A 65 -20.43 3.65 -4.12
N GLY A 66 -19.97 2.98 -5.18
CA GLY A 66 -20.74 2.81 -6.41
C GLY A 66 -22.10 2.15 -6.17
N HIS A 67 -22.12 1.05 -5.42
CA HIS A 67 -23.37 0.36 -5.06
C HIS A 67 -24.30 1.19 -4.18
N GLN A 68 -23.74 1.96 -3.25
CA GLN A 68 -24.54 2.90 -2.44
C GLN A 68 -25.19 3.97 -3.32
N LEU A 69 -24.47 4.51 -4.30
CA LEU A 69 -25.02 5.49 -5.23
C LEU A 69 -26.12 4.89 -6.10
N ASP A 70 -25.98 3.64 -6.56
CA ASP A 70 -27.05 2.96 -7.30
C ASP A 70 -28.34 2.88 -6.48
N SER A 71 -28.25 2.53 -5.19
CA SER A 71 -29.40 2.51 -4.29
C SER A 71 -29.99 3.90 -4.04
N THR A 72 -29.16 4.94 -3.87
CA THR A 72 -29.63 6.31 -3.67
C THR A 72 -30.33 6.85 -4.93
N LEU A 73 -29.76 6.61 -6.11
CA LEU A 73 -30.34 7.04 -7.37
C LEU A 73 -31.72 6.42 -7.60
N ALA A 74 -31.89 5.13 -7.32
CA ALA A 74 -33.19 4.46 -7.45
C ALA A 74 -34.28 5.05 -6.53
N VAL A 75 -33.90 5.46 -5.31
CA VAL A 75 -34.82 6.15 -4.39
C VAL A 75 -35.19 7.53 -4.93
N LEU A 76 -34.20 8.32 -5.36
CA LEU A 76 -34.44 9.65 -5.92
C LEU A 76 -35.30 9.61 -7.19
N GLU A 77 -35.11 8.61 -8.05
CA GLU A 77 -35.95 8.38 -9.23
C GLU A 77 -37.41 8.08 -8.85
N THR A 78 -37.65 7.37 -7.75
CA THR A 78 -39.02 7.13 -7.28
C THR A 78 -39.63 8.39 -6.64
N GLU A 79 -38.83 9.13 -5.88
CA GLU A 79 -39.28 10.36 -5.21
C GLU A 79 -39.62 11.47 -6.21
N ILE A 80 -38.81 11.64 -7.27
CA ILE A 80 -38.96 12.74 -8.24
C ILE A 80 -40.33 12.73 -8.93
N GLU A 81 -40.91 11.54 -9.17
CA GLU A 81 -42.21 11.38 -9.82
C GLU A 81 -43.38 11.93 -8.98
N HIS A 82 -43.17 12.12 -7.67
CA HIS A 82 -44.19 12.53 -6.72
C HIS A 82 -44.02 13.98 -6.24
N LEU A 83 -42.98 14.69 -6.69
CA LEU A 83 -42.65 16.03 -6.22
C LEU A 83 -43.25 17.14 -7.11
N PRO A 84 -43.57 18.31 -6.52
CA PRO A 84 -43.84 19.52 -7.29
C PRO A 84 -42.64 19.91 -8.18
N GLN A 85 -42.89 20.56 -9.32
CA GLN A 85 -41.88 20.85 -10.34
C GLN A 85 -40.57 21.45 -9.79
N ALA A 86 -40.64 22.46 -8.93
CA ALA A 86 -39.45 23.13 -8.39
C ALA A 86 -38.58 22.22 -7.51
N GLU A 87 -39.21 21.30 -6.76
CA GLU A 87 -38.52 20.31 -5.93
C GLU A 87 -37.97 19.18 -6.81
N SER A 88 -38.74 18.75 -7.81
CA SER A 88 -38.30 17.81 -8.84
C SER A 88 -37.05 18.30 -9.58
N ASP A 89 -37.02 19.56 -10.02
CA ASP A 89 -35.85 20.14 -10.71
C ASP A 89 -34.59 20.12 -9.82
N SER A 90 -34.77 20.40 -8.53
CA SER A 90 -33.69 20.35 -7.53
C SER A 90 -33.17 18.93 -7.32
N VAL A 91 -34.07 17.95 -7.18
CA VAL A 91 -33.73 16.52 -7.09
C VAL A 91 -33.07 16.01 -8.37
N GLY A 92 -33.49 16.50 -9.54
CA GLY A 92 -32.88 16.20 -10.82
C GLY A 92 -31.41 16.63 -10.90
N LEU A 93 -31.08 17.84 -10.40
CA LEU A 93 -29.70 18.32 -10.34
C LEU A 93 -28.82 17.46 -9.42
N VAL A 94 -29.34 17.08 -8.25
CA VAL A 94 -28.63 16.19 -7.32
C VAL A 94 -28.41 14.82 -7.95
N SER A 95 -29.45 14.24 -8.55
CA SER A 95 -29.38 12.94 -9.22
C SER A 95 -28.35 12.95 -10.35
N ALA A 96 -28.29 14.01 -11.17
CA ALA A 96 -27.29 14.17 -12.22
C ALA A 96 -25.85 14.23 -11.66
N ALA A 97 -25.63 14.94 -10.54
CA ALA A 97 -24.33 15.01 -9.89
C ALA A 97 -23.88 13.64 -9.33
N LEU A 98 -24.80 12.91 -8.69
CA LEU A 98 -24.56 11.57 -8.16
C LEU A 98 -24.28 10.56 -9.28
N THR A 99 -25.02 10.62 -10.39
CA THR A 99 -24.78 9.81 -11.59
C THR A 99 -23.40 10.07 -12.18
N LYS A 100 -22.96 11.34 -12.25
CA LYS A 100 -21.59 11.68 -12.69
C LYS A 100 -20.54 11.08 -11.76
N GLN A 101 -20.76 11.14 -10.44
CA GLN A 101 -19.87 10.52 -9.47
C GLN A 101 -19.84 8.99 -9.63
N ARG A 102 -21.00 8.37 -9.90
CA ARG A 102 -21.12 6.94 -10.16
C ARG A 102 -20.29 6.50 -11.37
N TYR A 103 -20.35 7.25 -12.48
CA TYR A 103 -19.52 6.99 -13.65
C TYR A 103 -18.03 7.11 -13.35
N ARG A 104 -17.62 8.14 -12.59
CA ARG A 104 -16.22 8.26 -12.16
C ARG A 104 -15.75 7.04 -11.35
N LEU A 105 -16.59 6.53 -10.45
CA LEU A 105 -16.29 5.33 -9.67
C LEU A 105 -16.25 4.07 -10.54
N LEU A 106 -17.08 3.97 -11.59
CA LEU A 106 -17.01 2.89 -12.58
C LEU A 106 -15.67 2.89 -13.33
N GLU A 107 -15.20 4.06 -13.77
CA GLU A 107 -13.90 4.16 -14.44
C GLU A 107 -12.76 3.77 -13.50
N LEU A 108 -12.79 4.22 -12.23
CA LEU A 108 -11.80 3.79 -11.23
C LEU A 108 -11.87 2.28 -10.97
N ALA A 109 -13.08 1.71 -10.95
CA ALA A 109 -13.29 0.28 -10.75
C ALA A 109 -12.82 -0.61 -11.92
N LYS A 110 -12.62 -0.05 -13.12
CA LYS A 110 -11.97 -0.77 -14.23
C LYS A 110 -10.49 -0.98 -13.96
N THR A 111 -9.86 -0.05 -13.24
CA THR A 111 -8.45 -0.13 -12.84
C THR A 111 -8.33 -1.02 -11.61
N LYS A 112 -8.22 -2.33 -11.83
CA LYS A 112 -8.06 -3.31 -10.75
C LYS A 112 -6.73 -3.10 -10.00
N PRO A 113 -6.66 -3.42 -8.69
CA PRO A 113 -5.41 -3.44 -7.95
C PRO A 113 -4.43 -4.41 -8.62
N GLU A 114 -3.31 -3.87 -9.06
CA GLU A 114 -2.18 -4.63 -9.57
C GLU A 114 -1.00 -4.42 -8.64
N PHE A 115 -0.47 -5.53 -8.14
CA PHE A 115 0.75 -5.52 -7.36
C PHE A 115 1.94 -5.15 -8.25
N LEU A 116 2.58 -4.02 -7.97
CA LEU A 116 3.71 -3.50 -8.74
C LEU A 116 5.06 -3.89 -8.13
N GLY A 117 5.10 -4.03 -6.81
CA GLY A 117 6.33 -4.36 -6.09
C GLY A 117 6.25 -3.96 -4.63
N TRP A 118 7.35 -3.50 -4.07
CA TRP A 118 7.43 -3.21 -2.63
C TRP A 118 7.92 -1.80 -2.37
N THR A 119 7.54 -1.22 -1.24
CA THR A 119 8.07 0.06 -0.76
C THR A 119 8.66 -0.14 0.63
N LEU A 120 9.95 0.11 0.79
CA LEU A 120 10.60 0.23 2.09
C LEU A 120 10.45 1.68 2.56
N SER A 121 9.51 1.93 3.47
CA SER A 121 9.20 3.25 4.01
C SER A 121 9.79 3.44 5.40
N ARG A 122 9.76 4.70 5.88
CA ARG A 122 10.23 5.11 7.22
C ARG A 122 11.72 4.85 7.46
N VAL A 123 12.52 4.83 6.40
CA VAL A 123 13.99 4.83 6.51
C VAL A 123 14.42 6.23 6.91
N LYS A 124 15.18 6.35 7.99
CA LYS A 124 15.66 7.64 8.48
C LYS A 124 17.08 7.88 8.01
N ILE A 125 17.46 9.15 8.01
CA ILE A 125 18.84 9.55 7.85
C ILE A 125 19.45 9.70 9.23
N GLU A 126 20.59 9.08 9.49
CA GLU A 126 21.29 9.23 10.76
C GLU A 126 21.64 10.70 11.02
N GLY A 127 21.33 11.19 12.21
CA GLY A 127 21.55 12.59 12.59
C GLY A 127 20.49 13.59 12.08
N VAL A 128 19.52 13.17 11.25
CA VAL A 128 18.42 14.02 10.79
C VAL A 128 17.10 13.55 11.41
N ASN A 129 16.51 14.39 12.25
CA ASN A 129 15.44 13.97 13.16
C ASN A 129 14.02 13.97 12.55
N ARG A 130 13.81 14.53 11.35
CA ARG A 130 12.46 14.77 10.80
C ARG A 130 12.21 14.18 9.41
N GLU A 131 13.24 13.72 8.72
CA GLU A 131 13.09 13.27 7.34
C GLU A 131 13.16 11.75 7.29
N SER A 132 12.11 11.14 6.74
CA SER A 132 12.13 9.74 6.35
C SER A 132 12.04 9.64 4.84
N ILE A 133 12.92 8.83 4.27
CA ILE A 133 12.93 8.48 2.86
C ILE A 133 12.28 7.11 2.65
N SER A 134 11.83 6.88 1.42
CA SER A 134 11.22 5.62 1.02
C SER A 134 11.85 5.14 -0.29
N PHE A 135 11.94 3.83 -0.46
CA PHE A 135 12.52 3.19 -1.63
C PHE A 135 11.54 2.21 -2.22
N ASN A 136 11.29 2.28 -3.52
CA ASN A 136 10.46 1.31 -4.22
C ASN A 136 11.34 0.21 -4.82
N PHE A 137 10.80 -0.99 -4.90
CA PHE A 137 11.45 -2.16 -5.45
C PHE A 137 10.52 -2.85 -6.42
N ASP A 138 11.11 -3.59 -7.36
CA ASP A 138 10.40 -4.54 -8.19
C ASP A 138 9.75 -5.67 -7.36
N LYS A 139 8.87 -6.45 -7.99
CA LYS A 139 8.13 -7.55 -7.34
C LYS A 139 9.02 -8.55 -6.61
N ALA A 140 10.23 -8.77 -7.13
CA ALA A 140 11.17 -9.74 -6.60
C ALA A 140 12.18 -9.15 -5.60
N ILE A 141 12.21 -7.83 -5.37
CA ILE A 141 13.23 -7.15 -4.54
C ILE A 141 14.64 -7.48 -5.02
N THR A 142 14.86 -7.30 -6.31
CA THR A 142 16.15 -7.47 -6.98
C THR A 142 16.78 -6.14 -7.35
N GLN A 143 15.98 -5.06 -7.41
CA GLN A 143 16.47 -3.71 -7.69
C GLN A 143 15.54 -2.65 -7.10
N ILE A 144 16.13 -1.50 -6.76
CA ILE A 144 15.36 -0.27 -6.49
C ILE A 144 14.85 0.27 -7.82
N VAL A 145 13.58 0.66 -7.85
CA VAL A 145 12.91 1.28 -9.00
C VAL A 145 12.49 2.71 -8.64
N GLU A 146 12.51 3.62 -9.63
CA GLU A 146 12.01 5.00 -9.49
C GLU A 146 10.47 5.06 -9.50
#